data_AF-A0A7S6WWB4-F1
#
_entry.id   AF-A0A7S6WWB4-F1
#
_cell.length_a   1.000
_cell.length_b   1.000
_cell.length_c   1.000
_cell.angle_alpha   90.00
_cell.angle_beta   90.00
_cell.angle_gamma   90.00
#
_symmetry.space_group_name_H-M   'P 1'
#
loop_
_entity.id
_entity.type
_entity.pdbx_description
1 polymer ?
#
loop_
_entity_poly.entity_id
_entity_poly.type
_entity_poly.pdbx_seq_one_letter_code
_entity_poly.pdbx_strand_id
1 'polypeptide(L)'
;MVRVRTPRQSVDEFINAAEKPSLEEATSPQTLQEQSEPQGTKERVRARAKSSRKVGAYTIQATKSQKALMDYAAEELDISKAKLLERYFFTTLEEKFGDAVPIHEQ
;
A
#
# COMPACT_ATOMS: atom_id res chain seq x y z
N MET A 1 23.34 -43.64 -1.78
CA MET A 1 22.40 -42.55 -2.11
C MET A 1 22.62 -41.42 -1.11
N VAL A 2 23.53 -40.48 -1.43
CA VAL A 2 24.04 -39.45 -0.50
C VAL A 2 23.48 -38.09 -0.92
N ARG A 3 22.79 -37.40 -0.01
CA ARG A 3 22.25 -36.05 -0.24
C ARG A 3 23.42 -35.05 -0.30
N VAL A 4 23.62 -34.44 -1.46
CA VAL A 4 24.53 -33.31 -1.64
C VAL A 4 23.90 -32.10 -0.96
N ARG A 5 24.54 -31.60 0.09
CA ARG A 5 24.18 -30.33 0.73
C ARG A 5 24.71 -29.20 -0.13
N THR A 6 23.84 -28.36 -0.67
CA THR A 6 24.22 -27.10 -1.31
C THR A 6 24.90 -26.22 -0.25
N PRO A 7 26.10 -25.65 -0.51
CA PRO A 7 26.72 -24.73 0.42
C PRO A 7 25.86 -23.48 0.55
N ARG A 8 25.70 -23.04 1.80
CA ARG A 8 25.02 -21.81 2.20
C ARG A 8 25.83 -20.65 1.60
N GLN A 9 25.44 -20.16 0.42
CA GLN A 9 25.96 -18.91 -0.12
C GLN A 9 25.81 -17.86 0.98
N SER A 10 26.95 -17.29 1.35
CA SER A 10 27.19 -16.56 2.58
C SER A 10 26.25 -15.37 2.71
N VAL A 11 25.66 -15.22 3.90
CA VAL A 11 24.84 -14.06 4.29
C VAL A 11 25.60 -12.74 4.03
N ASP A 12 26.93 -12.78 4.04
CA ASP A 12 27.82 -11.66 3.75
C ASP A 12 27.75 -11.16 2.29
N GLU A 13 27.39 -11.99 1.31
CA GLU A 13 27.17 -11.53 -0.07
C GLU A 13 25.86 -10.73 -0.21
N PHE A 14 24.86 -11.02 0.63
CA PHE A 14 23.59 -10.28 0.63
C PHE A 14 23.75 -8.90 1.29
N ILE A 15 24.59 -8.80 2.32
CA ILE A 15 24.87 -7.53 3.02
C ILE A 15 25.75 -6.62 2.15
N ASN A 16 26.76 -7.16 1.45
CA ASN A 16 27.66 -6.37 0.59
C ASN A 16 27.00 -5.83 -0.70
N ALA A 17 25.82 -6.32 -1.09
CA ALA A 17 25.07 -5.76 -2.21
C ALA A 17 24.39 -4.42 -1.86
N ALA A 18 24.25 -4.07 -0.58
CA ALA A 18 23.58 -2.86 -0.12
C ALA A 18 24.49 -1.61 -0.07
N GLU A 19 25.81 -1.74 -0.22
CA GLU A 19 26.78 -0.65 -0.01
C GLU A 19 27.50 -0.16 -1.27
N LYS A 20 26.89 -0.22 -2.46
CA LYS A 20 27.44 0.45 -3.65
C LYS A 20 26.65 1.71 -4.00
N PRO A 21 27.20 2.92 -3.82
CA PRO A 21 26.60 4.14 -4.36
C PRO A 21 26.98 4.26 -5.84
N SER A 22 26.05 3.94 -6.73
CA SER A 22 26.12 4.38 -8.11
C SER A 22 25.50 5.78 -8.19
N LEU A 23 26.32 6.80 -7.96
CA LEU A 23 26.01 8.15 -8.38
C LEU A 23 26.09 8.20 -9.91
N GLU A 24 24.96 8.43 -10.57
CA GLU A 24 24.82 9.49 -11.59
C GLU A 24 23.35 9.58 -12.05
N GLU A 25 22.75 10.72 -11.68
CA GLU A 25 21.69 11.47 -12.37
C GLU A 25 20.45 10.73 -12.92
N ALA A 26 19.35 10.81 -12.17
CA ALA A 26 18.21 11.67 -12.55
C ALA A 26 17.07 11.55 -11.53
N THR A 27 16.39 12.68 -11.34
CA THR A 27 15.15 12.87 -10.58
C THR A 27 15.29 12.90 -9.05
N SER A 28 15.42 14.14 -8.57
CA SER A 28 14.83 14.76 -7.38
C SER A 28 14.46 13.86 -6.20
N PRO A 29 14.80 14.24 -4.95
CA PRO A 29 14.21 13.60 -3.79
C PRO A 29 12.70 13.81 -3.87
N GLN A 30 11.96 12.76 -4.21
CA GLN A 30 10.60 12.60 -3.73
C GLN A 30 10.75 12.46 -2.23
N THR A 31 10.88 13.61 -1.57
CA THR A 31 10.29 13.83 -0.27
C THR A 31 8.99 13.06 -0.31
N LEU A 32 8.81 12.12 0.63
CA LEU A 32 7.49 11.63 0.98
C LEU A 32 6.67 12.88 1.23
N GLN A 33 6.04 13.39 0.18
CA GLN A 33 5.04 14.40 0.27
C GLN A 33 4.04 13.69 1.16
N GLU A 34 3.90 14.20 2.38
CA GLU A 34 2.58 14.47 2.89
C GLU A 34 1.83 15.11 1.72
N GLN A 35 1.29 14.25 0.85
CA GLN A 35 0.29 14.62 -0.11
C GLN A 35 -0.81 15.04 0.84
N SER A 36 -0.88 16.35 1.06
CA SER A 36 -2.06 17.03 1.53
C SER A 36 -3.12 16.71 0.49
N GLU A 37 -3.65 15.49 0.60
CA GLU A 37 -4.82 14.99 -0.09
C GLU A 37 -5.79 16.15 -0.16
N PRO A 38 -6.20 16.59 -1.36
CA PRO A 38 -7.14 17.69 -1.45
C PRO A 38 -8.29 17.31 -0.55
N GLN A 39 -8.65 18.20 0.39
CA GLN A 39 -9.66 17.92 1.41
C GLN A 39 -10.94 17.32 0.78
N GLY A 40 -11.24 17.72 -0.46
CA GLY A 40 -12.27 17.15 -1.32
C GLY A 40 -12.19 15.64 -1.57
N THR A 41 -11.01 15.04 -1.81
CA THR A 41 -10.88 13.58 -2.01
C THR A 41 -11.28 12.82 -0.76
N LYS A 42 -10.76 13.23 0.40
CA LYS A 42 -11.10 12.61 1.70
C LYS A 42 -12.58 12.77 2.02
N GLU A 43 -13.17 13.92 1.71
CA GLU A 43 -14.60 14.17 1.89
C GLU A 43 -15.46 13.31 0.97
N ARG A 44 -15.07 13.15 -0.30
CA ARG A 44 -15.77 12.29 -1.27
C ARG A 44 -15.69 10.81 -0.89
N VAL A 45 -14.53 10.33 -0.45
CA VAL A 45 -14.38 8.95 0.07
C VAL A 45 -15.33 8.74 1.25
N ARG A 46 -15.39 9.70 2.18
CA ARG A 46 -16.33 9.65 3.32
C ARG A 46 -17.80 9.71 2.88
N ALA A 47 -18.12 10.49 1.86
CA ALA A 47 -19.46 10.58 1.30
C ALA A 47 -19.89 9.24 0.70
N ARG A 48 -19.00 8.57 -0.09
CA ARG A 48 -19.26 7.23 -0.63
C ARG A 48 -19.42 6.16 0.45
N ALA A 49 -18.64 6.25 1.53
CA ALA A 49 -18.77 5.31 2.65
C ALA A 49 -20.12 5.44 3.38
N LYS A 50 -20.84 6.55 3.21
CA LYS A 50 -22.14 6.86 3.83
C LYS A 50 -23.33 6.80 2.88
N SER A 51 -23.11 6.76 1.56
CA SER A 51 -24.16 6.97 0.56
C SER A 51 -25.18 5.84 0.46
N SER A 52 -24.82 4.62 0.88
CA SER A 52 -25.71 3.46 0.77
C SER A 52 -25.44 2.40 1.85
N ARG A 53 -26.31 1.39 1.90
CA ARG A 53 -26.08 0.18 2.70
C ARG A 53 -24.75 -0.47 2.31
N LYS A 54 -23.99 -0.95 3.30
CA LYS A 54 -22.73 -1.66 3.08
C LYS A 54 -22.99 -2.98 2.34
N VAL A 55 -22.30 -3.16 1.21
CA VAL A 55 -22.29 -4.40 0.43
C VAL A 55 -20.86 -4.95 0.41
N GLY A 56 -20.71 -6.27 0.32
CA GLY A 56 -19.40 -6.90 0.14
C GLY A 56 -18.78 -6.47 -1.18
N ALA A 57 -17.78 -5.59 -1.14
CA ALA A 57 -17.15 -5.06 -2.35
C ALA A 57 -16.27 -6.11 -3.05
N TYR A 58 -15.42 -6.81 -2.29
CA TYR A 58 -14.53 -7.84 -2.81
C TYR A 58 -13.90 -8.68 -1.70
N THR A 59 -13.43 -9.89 -2.02
CA THR A 59 -12.61 -10.72 -1.12
C THR A 59 -11.15 -10.66 -1.56
N ILE A 60 -10.29 -10.05 -0.75
CA ILE A 60 -8.87 -9.91 -1.06
C ILE A 60 -8.12 -11.21 -0.74
N GLN A 61 -7.51 -11.83 -1.75
CA GLN A 61 -6.49 -12.86 -1.57
C GLN A 61 -5.11 -12.21 -1.55
N ALA A 62 -4.25 -12.61 -0.61
CA ALA A 62 -2.92 -12.05 -0.44
C ALA A 62 -1.90 -13.16 -0.18
N THR A 63 -0.67 -12.95 -0.65
CA THR A 63 0.47 -13.79 -0.26
C THR A 63 0.83 -13.57 1.20
N LYS A 64 1.64 -14.47 1.79
CA LYS A 64 2.14 -14.30 3.17
C LYS A 64 2.90 -12.99 3.36
N SER A 65 3.70 -12.59 2.36
CA SER A 65 4.47 -11.34 2.39
C SER A 65 3.56 -10.11 2.34
N GLN A 66 2.54 -10.12 1.47
CA GLN A 66 1.56 -9.03 1.40
C GLN A 66 0.74 -8.90 2.69
N LYS A 67 0.33 -10.03 3.28
CA LYS A 67 -0.35 -10.03 4.59
C LYS A 67 0.56 -9.44 5.67
N ALA A 68 1.82 -9.84 5.73
CA ALA A 68 2.77 -9.31 6.72
C ALA A 68 2.96 -7.79 6.58
N LEU A 69 3.04 -7.28 5.34
CA LEU A 69 3.10 -5.84 5.09
C LEU A 69 1.85 -5.11 5.59
N MET A 70 0.65 -5.67 5.30
CA MET A 70 -0.60 -5.09 5.79
C MET A 70 -0.72 -5.12 7.31
N ASP A 71 -0.26 -6.20 7.95
CA ASP A 71 -0.26 -6.34 9.40
C ASP A 71 0.67 -5.28 10.03
N TYR A 72 1.90 -5.17 9.53
CA TYR A 72 2.88 -4.17 9.98
C TYR A 72 2.36 -2.73 9.80
N ALA A 73 1.81 -2.40 8.63
CA ALA A 73 1.29 -1.07 8.36
C ALA A 73 0.07 -0.71 9.23
N ALA A 74 -0.75 -1.71 9.59
CA ALA A 74 -1.88 -1.51 10.49
C ALA A 74 -1.42 -1.27 11.94
N GLU A 75 -0.40 -1.99 12.39
CA GLU A 75 0.21 -1.83 13.72
C GLU A 75 0.92 -0.48 13.86
N GLU A 76 1.75 -0.10 12.88
CA GLU A 76 2.50 1.15 12.89
C GLU A 76 1.59 2.40 12.94
N LEU A 77 0.44 2.33 12.27
CA LEU A 77 -0.52 3.42 12.19
C LEU A 77 -1.61 3.37 13.28
N ASP A 78 -1.62 2.34 14.13
CA ASP A 78 -2.67 2.05 15.13
C ASP A 78 -4.10 2.11 14.55
N ILE A 79 -4.28 1.49 13.37
CA ILE A 79 -5.58 1.43 12.69
C ILE A 79 -5.95 0.02 12.27
N SER A 80 -7.24 -0.25 12.12
CA SER A 80 -7.68 -1.52 11.55
C SER A 80 -7.29 -1.64 10.08
N LYS A 81 -7.08 -2.88 9.58
CA LYS A 81 -6.80 -3.14 8.16
C LYS A 81 -7.90 -2.63 7.23
N ALA A 82 -9.16 -2.62 7.70
CA ALA A 82 -10.26 -2.01 6.95
C ALA A 82 -10.09 -0.50 6.82
N LYS A 83 -9.66 0.18 7.89
CA LYS A 83 -9.34 1.62 7.88
C LYS A 83 -8.09 1.92 7.06
N LEU A 84 -7.11 1.02 7.04
CA LEU A 84 -5.95 1.10 6.16
C LEU A 84 -6.37 1.10 4.69
N LEU A 85 -7.24 0.17 4.29
CA LEU A 85 -7.80 0.13 2.94
C LEU A 85 -8.65 1.38 2.63
N GLU A 86 -9.45 1.86 3.58
CA GLU A 86 -10.19 3.13 3.42
C GLU A 86 -9.25 4.31 3.16
N ARG A 87 -8.15 4.39 3.91
CA ARG A 87 -7.20 5.50 3.84
C ARG A 87 -6.35 5.49 2.58
N TYR A 88 -5.89 4.33 2.12
CA TYR A 88 -4.99 4.24 0.97
C TYR A 88 -5.71 3.81 -0.30
N PHE A 89 -6.42 2.69 -0.27
CA PHE A 89 -7.01 2.10 -1.47
C PHE A 89 -8.15 2.96 -2.05
N PHE A 90 -9.14 3.33 -1.23
CA PHE A 90 -10.26 4.13 -1.73
C PHE A 90 -9.87 5.57 -2.05
N THR A 91 -8.92 6.14 -1.32
CA THR A 91 -8.38 7.47 -1.62
C THR A 91 -7.71 7.49 -2.98
N THR A 92 -6.79 6.55 -3.26
CA THR A 92 -6.14 6.45 -4.58
C THR A 92 -7.14 6.19 -5.72
N LEU A 93 -8.23 5.45 -5.47
CA LEU A 93 -9.29 5.29 -6.46
C LEU A 93 -10.06 6.59 -6.71
N GLU A 94 -10.34 7.37 -5.67
CA GLU A 94 -11.05 8.64 -5.82
C GLU A 94 -10.19 9.67 -6.55
N GLU A 95 -8.88 9.72 -6.27
CA GLU A 95 -7.97 10.62 -6.99
C GLU A 95 -7.91 10.33 -8.49
N LYS A 96 -7.95 9.05 -8.88
CA LYS A 96 -7.79 8.66 -10.29
C LYS A 96 -9.11 8.56 -11.06
N PHE A 97 -10.18 8.16 -10.38
CA PHE A 97 -11.45 7.77 -11.01
C PHE A 97 -12.66 8.44 -10.38
N GLY A 98 -12.49 9.21 -9.30
CA GLY A 98 -13.59 9.78 -8.52
C GLY A 98 -14.48 10.72 -9.32
N ASP A 99 -13.91 11.51 -10.23
CA ASP A 99 -14.66 12.45 -11.06
C ASP A 99 -15.49 11.76 -12.16
N ALA A 100 -15.04 10.60 -12.63
CA ALA A 100 -15.73 9.84 -13.66
C ALA A 100 -16.93 9.04 -13.12
N VAL A 101 -16.96 8.76 -11.82
CA VAL A 101 -17.99 7.92 -11.18
C VAL A 101 -18.84 8.77 -10.24
N PRO A 102 -20.12 9.05 -10.54
CA PRO A 102 -20.99 9.78 -9.63
C PRO A 102 -21.18 9.07 -8.29
N ILE A 103 -21.51 9.83 -7.24
CA ILE A 103 -21.97 9.25 -5.97
C ILE A 103 -23.48 9.07 -6.11
N HIS A 104 -23.93 7.82 -6.17
CA HIS A 104 -25.36 7.50 -6.17
C HIS A 104 -25.84 7.36 -4.72
N GLU A 105 -26.85 8.13 -4.34
CA GLU A 105 -27.60 7.93 -3.10
C GLU A 105 -28.72 6.91 -3.39
N GLN A 106 -28.70 5.77 -2.69
CA GLN A 106 -29.75 4.73 -2.76
C GLN A 106 -30.22 4.36 -1.36
#